data_AF-A0A820SBB1-F1
#
_entry.id   AF-A0A820SBB1-F1
#
_cell.length_a   1.000
_cell.length_b   1.000
_cell.length_c   1.000
_cell.angle_alpha   90.00
_cell.angle_beta   90.00
_cell.angle_gamma   90.00
#
_symmetry.space_group_name_H-M   'P 1'
#
loop_
_entity.id
_entity.type
_entity.pdbx_description
1 polymer ?
#
loop_
_entity_poly.entity_id
_entity_poly.type
_entity_poly.pdbx_seq_one_letter_code
_entity_poly.pdbx_strand_id
1 'polypeptide(L)'
;MAIEVAGGVYCPLTPRDPKHRLDALIQQTQSRFVLAHQLTKTKLDGNIVLLSIDSILMSHATECVIDVTRLSKVTTVSEDVAYIIFTSGSTGTPKA
;
A
#
# COMPACT_ATOMS: atom_id res chain seq x y z
N MET A 1 -7.53 6.45 6.11
CA MET A 1 -8.11 6.86 4.82
C MET A 1 -7.11 7.68 3.98
N ALA A 2 -5.84 7.27 3.86
CA ALA A 2 -4.86 8.02 3.08
C ALA A 2 -4.84 7.59 1.61
N ILE A 3 -4.97 6.28 1.36
CA ILE A 3 -4.89 5.70 0.02
C ILE A 3 -6.15 6.02 -0.79
N GLU A 4 -7.33 5.86 -0.20
CA GLU A 4 -8.63 6.17 -0.83
C GLU A 4 -8.74 7.65 -1.20
N VAL A 5 -8.32 8.56 -0.32
CA VAL A 5 -8.32 10.02 -0.57
C VAL A 5 -7.37 10.40 -1.70
N ALA A 6 -6.33 9.60 -1.95
CA ALA A 6 -5.45 9.75 -3.10
C ALA A 6 -6.00 9.11 -4.39
N GLY A 7 -7.22 8.53 -4.36
CA GLY A 7 -7.80 7.77 -5.47
C GLY A 7 -7.15 6.42 -5.71
N GLY A 8 -6.39 5.92 -4.73
CA GLY A 8 -5.70 4.65 -4.80
C GLY A 8 -6.50 3.49 -4.22
N VAL A 9 -6.08 2.28 -4.59
CA VAL A 9 -6.59 1.01 -4.06
C VAL A 9 -5.58 0.44 -3.08
N TYR A 10 -6.02 -0.04 -1.92
CA TYR A 10 -5.12 -0.71 -0.99
C TYR A 10 -5.36 -2.22 -0.92
N CYS A 11 -4.26 -2.97 -0.76
CA CYS A 11 -4.29 -4.39 -0.45
C CYS A 11 -3.63 -4.59 0.91
N PRO A 12 -4.36 -5.05 1.95
CA PRO A 12 -3.76 -5.30 3.24
C PRO A 12 -2.79 -6.49 3.14
N LEU A 13 -1.59 -6.31 3.68
CA LEU A 13 -0.57 -7.34 3.77
C LEU A 13 -0.31 -7.68 5.24
N THR A 14 -0.05 -8.94 5.55
CA THR A 14 0.29 -9.37 6.91
C THR A 14 1.81 -9.33 7.08
N PRO A 15 2.39 -8.47 7.93
CA PRO A 15 3.85 -8.34 8.06
C PRO A 15 4.55 -9.61 8.54
N ARG A 16 3.81 -10.55 9.15
CA ARG A 16 4.33 -11.86 9.60
C ARG A 16 4.43 -12.87 8.46
N ASP A 17 3.81 -12.61 7.31
CA ASP A 17 3.89 -13.50 6.16
C ASP A 17 5.35 -13.66 5.70
N PRO A 18 5.68 -14.84 5.13
CA PRO A 18 6.98 -15.05 4.49
C PRO A 18 7.18 -14.08 3.33
N LYS A 19 8.44 -13.71 3.07
CA LYS A 19 8.84 -12.80 1.99
C LYS A 19 8.22 -13.18 0.64
N HIS A 20 8.35 -14.44 0.22
CA HIS A 20 7.82 -14.92 -1.06
C HIS A 20 6.30 -14.68 -1.22
N ARG A 21 5.53 -14.73 -0.13
CA ARG A 21 4.09 -14.49 -0.15
C ARG A 21 3.78 -13.00 -0.32
N LEU A 22 4.53 -12.14 0.38
CA LEU A 22 4.42 -10.70 0.21
C LEU A 22 4.77 -10.29 -1.22
N ASP A 23 5.86 -10.83 -1.77
CA ASP A 23 6.30 -10.55 -3.14
C ASP A 23 5.25 -11.01 -4.17
N ALA A 24 4.67 -12.21 -3.98
CA ALA A 24 3.60 -12.72 -4.85
C ALA A 24 2.36 -11.81 -4.83
N LEU A 25 1.94 -11.34 -3.66
CA LEU A 25 0.79 -10.43 -3.54
C LEU A 25 1.08 -9.07 -4.20
N ILE A 26 2.25 -8.50 -3.93
CA ILE A 26 2.70 -7.24 -4.53
C ILE A 26 2.76 -7.34 -6.06
N GLN A 27 3.26 -8.46 -6.58
CA GLN A 27 3.30 -8.72 -8.02
C GLN A 27 1.90 -8.89 -8.61
N GLN A 28 1.00 -9.62 -7.96
CA GLN A 28 -0.38 -9.80 -8.43
C GLN A 28 -1.16 -8.49 -8.47
N THR A 29 -0.94 -7.59 -7.50
CA THR A 29 -1.59 -6.27 -7.48
C THR A 29 -0.89 -5.23 -8.35
N GLN A 30 0.27 -5.55 -8.94
CA GLN A 30 1.11 -4.59 -9.67
C GLN A 30 1.44 -3.34 -8.82
N SER A 31 1.53 -3.51 -7.51
CA SER A 31 1.76 -2.40 -6.58
C SER A 31 3.17 -1.85 -6.74
N ARG A 32 3.29 -0.53 -6.89
CA ARG A 32 4.58 0.18 -6.91
C ARG A 32 5.05 0.64 -5.54
N PHE A 33 4.11 0.76 -4.61
CA PHE A 33 4.33 1.30 -3.27
C PHE A 33 3.89 0.31 -2.20
N VAL A 34 4.63 0.26 -1.11
CA VAL A 34 4.21 -0.39 0.14
C VAL A 34 4.28 0.65 1.25
N LEU A 35 3.17 0.83 1.97
CA LEU A 35 3.12 1.65 3.18
C LEU A 35 3.29 0.75 4.39
N ALA A 36 4.42 0.84 5.09
CA ALA A 36 4.73 -0.02 6.23
C ALA A 36 5.77 0.63 7.16
N HIS A 37 6.06 -0.01 8.28
CA HIS A 37 7.20 0.37 9.12
C HIS A 37 8.54 0.10 8.40
N GLN A 38 9.58 0.87 8.76
CA GLN A 38 10.92 0.75 8.19
C GLN A 38 11.49 -0.66 8.34
N LEU A 39 11.14 -1.35 9.44
CA LEU A 39 11.54 -2.73 9.70
C LEU A 39 11.05 -3.74 8.64
N THR A 40 9.98 -3.42 7.90
CA THR A 40 9.45 -4.28 6.84
C THR A 40 10.31 -4.22 5.58
N LYS A 41 11.22 -3.24 5.44
CA LYS A 41 12.07 -3.07 4.25
C LYS A 41 12.86 -4.32 3.89
N THR A 42 13.35 -5.07 4.89
CA THR A 42 14.15 -6.29 4.67
C THR A 42 13.34 -7.43 4.04
N LYS A 43 12.01 -7.35 4.06
CA LYS A 43 11.11 -8.31 3.43
C LYS A 43 10.71 -7.92 2.01
N LEU A 44 10.97 -6.70 1.57
CA LEU A 44 10.57 -6.20 0.25
C LEU A 44 11.70 -6.34 -0.76
N ASP A 45 11.34 -6.57 -2.01
CA ASP A 45 12.29 -6.48 -3.12
C ASP A 45 12.69 -5.04 -3.43
N GLY A 46 13.90 -4.85 -3.96
CA GLY A 46 14.47 -3.53 -4.22
C GLY A 46 13.72 -2.67 -5.25
N ASN A 47 12.82 -3.28 -6.04
CA ASN A 47 12.02 -2.58 -7.05
C ASN A 47 10.77 -1.89 -6.46
N ILE A 48 10.45 -2.14 -5.18
CA ILE A 48 9.28 -1.59 -4.51
C ILE A 48 9.66 -0.37 -3.68
N VAL A 49 8.87 0.70 -3.83
CA VAL A 49 9.06 1.91 -3.03
C VAL A 49 8.38 1.74 -1.68
N LEU A 50 9.19 1.66 -0.61
CA LEU A 50 8.69 1.69 0.76
C LEU A 50 8.38 3.14 1.18
N LEU A 51 7.11 3.42 1.43
CA LEU A 51 6.65 4.58 2.17
C LEU A 51 6.71 4.22 3.66
N SER A 52 7.76 4.70 4.34
CA SER A 52 8.01 4.36 5.75
C SER A 52 7.15 5.19 6.70
N ILE A 53 6.28 4.53 7.46
CA ILE A 53 5.42 5.18 8.47
C ILE A 53 6.28 5.85 9.54
N ASP A 54 7.34 5.18 10.00
CA ASP A 54 8.23 5.72 11.03
C ASP A 54 8.90 7.02 10.56
N SER A 55 9.38 7.05 9.32
CA SER A 55 10.01 8.24 8.75
C SER A 55 9.03 9.41 8.60
N ILE A 56 7.78 9.13 8.19
CA ILE A 56 6.72 10.15 8.05
C ILE A 56 6.37 10.75 9.42
N LEU A 57 6.28 9.92 10.47
CA LEU A 57 5.96 10.38 11.82
C LEU A 57 7.13 11.12 12.49
N MET A 58 8.36 10.65 12.26
CA MET A 58 9.57 11.25 12.84
C MET A 58 10.01 12.53 12.16
N SER A 59 9.60 12.79 10.91
CA SER A 59 10.05 13.97 10.18
C SER A 59 9.56 15.30 10.76
N HIS A 60 8.86 15.30 11.92
CA HIS A 60 8.33 16.50 12.57
C HIS A 60 7.79 17.49 11.54
N ALA A 61 6.95 17.01 10.61
CA ALA A 61 6.23 17.88 9.72
C ALA A 61 5.25 18.67 10.60
N THR A 62 5.77 19.72 11.22
CA THR A 62 5.06 20.67 12.09
C THR A 62 3.98 21.41 11.34
N GLU A 63 3.92 21.26 10.03
CA GLU A 63 2.80 21.62 9.19
C GLU A 63 2.38 20.37 8.39
N CYS A 64 1.28 19.76 8.81
CA CYS A 64 0.56 18.80 7.98
C CYS A 64 -0.05 19.59 6.81
N VAL A 65 0.75 19.83 5.76
CA VAL A 65 0.29 20.58 4.58
C VAL A 65 -0.59 19.66 3.76
N ILE A 66 -1.90 19.83 3.93
CA ILE A 66 -2.89 19.24 3.02
C ILE A 66 -2.88 20.07 1.75
N ASP A 67 -2.29 19.54 0.68
CA ASP A 67 -2.36 20.16 -0.65
C ASP A 67 -3.76 19.92 -1.25
N VAL A 68 -4.70 20.78 -0.85
CA VAL A 68 -6.09 20.76 -1.33
C VAL A 68 -6.20 20.91 -2.86
N THR A 69 -5.21 21.54 -3.49
CA THR A 69 -5.18 21.74 -4.96
C THR A 69 -4.84 20.46 -5.70
N ARG A 70 -4.00 19.60 -5.10
CA ARG A 70 -3.75 18.25 -5.63
C ARG A 70 -4.92 17.33 -5.37
N LEU A 71 -5.51 17.38 -4.17
CA LEU A 71 -6.66 16.55 -3.83
C LEU A 71 -7.89 16.86 -4.68
N SER A 72 -8.14 18.13 -5.02
CA SER A 72 -9.27 18.51 -5.88
C SER A 72 -9.17 17.98 -7.31
N LYS A 73 -8.00 17.51 -7.75
CA LYS A 73 -7.80 16.86 -9.05
C LYS A 73 -8.05 15.36 -9.03
N VAL A 74 -8.16 14.76 -7.85
CA VAL A 74 -8.52 13.35 -7.71
C VAL A 74 -10.02 13.22 -8.01
N THR A 75 -10.36 12.39 -9.00
CA THR A 75 -11.75 12.06 -9.34
C THR A 75 -11.94 10.57 -9.11
N THR A 76 -12.99 10.21 -8.39
CA THR A 76 -13.40 8.82 -8.16
C THR A 76 -14.88 8.65 -8.47
N VAL A 77 -15.28 7.46 -8.91
CA VAL A 77 -16.68 7.08 -9.17
C VAL A 77 -17.08 5.87 -8.33
N SER A 78 -18.37 5.56 -8.24
CA SER A 78 -18.88 4.45 -7.43
C SER A 78 -18.36 3.08 -7.86
N GLU A 79 -17.95 2.95 -9.12
CA GLU A 79 -17.47 1.71 -9.72
C GLU A 79 -15.97 1.48 -9.49
N ASP A 80 -15.24 2.48 -8.97
CA ASP A 80 -13.82 2.35 -8.68
C ASP A 80 -13.57 1.37 -7.52
N VAL A 81 -12.55 0.53 -7.66
CA VAL A 81 -12.15 -0.43 -6.61
C VAL A 81 -11.53 0.33 -5.44
N ALA A 82 -12.02 0.12 -4.23
CA ALA A 82 -11.45 0.74 -3.02
C ALA A 82 -10.33 -0.11 -2.38
N TYR A 83 -10.48 -1.44 -2.39
CA TYR A 83 -9.51 -2.37 -1.83
C TYR A 83 -9.53 -3.73 -2.52
N ILE A 84 -8.43 -4.48 -2.37
CA ILE A 84 -8.32 -5.87 -2.80
C ILE A 84 -7.98 -6.70 -1.56
N ILE A 85 -8.76 -7.74 -1.26
CA ILE A 85 -8.49 -8.66 -0.15
C ILE A 85 -8.24 -10.06 -0.71
N PHE A 86 -7.03 -10.56 -0.50
CA PHE A 86 -6.68 -11.92 -0.88
C PHE A 86 -7.04 -12.91 0.21
N THR A 87 -7.73 -13.97 -0.20
CA THR A 87 -8.00 -15.13 0.67
C THR A 87 -6.95 -16.21 0.46
N SER A 88 -6.83 -17.15 1.41
CA SER A 88 -6.00 -18.35 1.26
C SER A 88 -6.63 -19.26 0.19
N GLY A 89 -6.39 -18.94 -1.08
CA GLY A 89 -6.84 -19.75 -2.21
C GLY A 89 -6.37 -21.19 -2.05
N SER A 90 -7.28 -22.14 -2.29
CA SER A 90 -7.04 -23.60 -2.16
C SER A 90 -5.94 -24.14 -3.07
N THR A 91 -5.51 -23.37 -4.08
CA THR A 91 -4.47 -23.72 -5.05
C THR A 91 -3.06 -23.21 -4.67
N GLY A 92 -2.89 -22.68 -3.45
CA GLY A 92 -1.62 -22.13 -2.95
C GLY A 92 -1.27 -20.74 -3.50
N THR A 93 -1.86 -20.36 -4.64
CA THR A 93 -1.80 -19.01 -5.21
C THR A 93 -2.94 -18.15 -4.68
N PRO A 94 -2.66 -16.96 -4.13
CA PRO A 94 -3.71 -16.03 -3.71
C PRO A 94 -4.61 -15.62 -4.89
N LYS A 95 -5.91 -15.50 -4.63
CA LYS A 95 -6.92 -14.99 -5.58
C LYS A 95 -7.48 -13.66 -5.05
N ALA A 96 -7.51 -12.66 -5.91
CA ALA A 96 -8.18 -11.38 -5.70
C ALA A 96 -9.65 -11.48 -6.13
#